data_AF-A0A117IXF3-F1
#
_entry.id   AF-A0A117IXF3-F1
#
_cell.length_a   1.000
_cell.length_b   1.000
_cell.length_c   1.000
_cell.angle_alpha   90.00
_cell.angle_beta   90.00
_cell.angle_gamma   90.00
#
_symmetry.space_group_name_H-M   'P 1'
#
loop_
_entity.id
_entity.type
_entity.pdbx_description
1 polymer ?
#
loop_
_entity_poly.entity_id
_entity_poly.type
_entity_poly.pdbx_seq_one_letter_code
_entity_poly.pdbx_strand_id
1 'polypeptide(L)'
;MWVGAGIAFAVVLVSGLVWFKPWALWVDETVTEGLPSTVPAAPRPSHAPSAGVSTAPSPSGPTTLAQGTFISHEHTTTGAVKLLRLEDGTHALRLEGLDTSNGPDLRVWLTDAPVKEGKAGWGVFDDGKYVSLGKLKGNKGDQNYVLPADVDVPAYTSVSIWCDRFDVSFGAAELVRA
;
A
#
# COMPACT_ATOMS: atom_id res chain seq x y z
N MET A 1 42.03 -4.11 -27.54
CA MET A 1 41.32 -5.25 -26.90
C MET A 1 40.95 -4.95 -25.44
N TRP A 2 41.89 -4.49 -24.60
CA TRP A 2 41.63 -4.16 -23.19
C TRP A 2 40.56 -3.08 -22.92
N VAL A 3 40.52 -2.03 -23.74
CA VAL A 3 39.50 -0.97 -23.60
C VAL A 3 38.08 -1.51 -23.86
N GLY A 4 37.92 -2.38 -24.86
CA GLY A 4 36.62 -3.01 -25.16
C GLY A 4 36.17 -3.97 -24.05
N ALA A 5 37.09 -4.75 -23.48
CA ALA A 5 36.80 -5.62 -22.34
C ALA A 5 36.41 -4.82 -21.09
N GLY A 6 37.10 -3.69 -20.83
CA GLY A 6 36.77 -2.79 -19.72
C GLY A 6 35.39 -2.15 -19.83
N ILE A 7 35.01 -1.68 -21.02
CA ILE A 7 33.67 -1.12 -21.27
C ILE A 7 32.59 -2.18 -21.09
N ALA A 8 32.77 -3.38 -21.66
CA ALA A 8 31.81 -4.46 -21.51
C ALA A 8 31.60 -4.83 -20.04
N PHE A 9 32.68 -4.93 -19.27
CA PHE A 9 32.61 -5.20 -17.84
C PHE A 9 31.87 -4.10 -17.07
N ALA A 10 32.18 -2.82 -17.34
CA ALA A 10 31.48 -1.70 -16.72
C ALA A 10 29.98 -1.69 -17.04
N VAL A 11 29.59 -1.98 -18.28
CA VAL A 11 28.17 -2.09 -18.68
C VAL A 11 27.47 -3.22 -17.93
N VAL A 12 28.10 -4.40 -17.81
CA VAL A 12 27.53 -5.54 -17.06
C VAL A 12 27.38 -5.20 -15.59
N LEU A 13 28.39 -4.58 -14.97
CA LEU A 13 28.33 -4.17 -13.57
C LEU A 13 27.23 -3.13 -13.31
N VAL A 14 27.14 -2.09 -14.14
CA VAL A 14 26.10 -1.06 -14.01
C VAL A 14 24.72 -1.67 -14.21
N SER A 15 24.56 -2.55 -15.21
CA SER A 15 23.30 -3.24 -15.46
C SER A 15 22.91 -4.13 -14.27
N GLY A 16 23.86 -4.85 -13.70
CA GLY A 16 23.65 -5.65 -12.48
C GLY A 16 23.23 -4.79 -11.29
N LEU A 17 23.93 -3.69 -11.03
CA LEU A 17 23.58 -2.76 -9.95
C LEU A 17 22.18 -2.16 -10.14
N VAL A 18 21.81 -1.78 -11.36
CA VAL A 18 20.48 -1.25 -11.69
C VAL A 18 19.38 -2.30 -11.54
N TRP A 19 19.67 -3.56 -11.89
CA TRP A 19 18.70 -4.66 -11.79
C TRP A 19 18.45 -5.10 -10.34
N PHE A 20 19.52 -5.22 -9.56
CA PHE A 20 19.43 -5.70 -8.18
C PHE A 20 19.14 -4.59 -7.16
N LYS A 21 19.41 -3.33 -7.50
CA LYS A 21 19.18 -2.15 -6.66
C LYS A 21 19.62 -2.35 -5.20
N PRO A 22 20.89 -2.72 -4.93
CA PRO A 22 21.34 -3.06 -3.57
C PRO A 22 21.15 -1.90 -2.57
N TRP A 23 21.14 -0.65 -3.03
CA TRP A 23 20.89 0.52 -2.18
C TRP A 23 19.46 0.60 -1.63
N ALA A 24 18.48 -0.06 -2.25
CA ALA A 24 17.10 -0.08 -1.78
C ALA A 24 16.96 -0.72 -0.40
N LEU A 25 17.96 -1.49 0.05
CA LEU A 25 18.04 -2.04 1.41
C LEU A 25 18.16 -0.95 2.50
N TRP A 26 18.54 0.28 2.13
CA TRP A 26 18.72 1.38 3.08
C TRP A 26 17.88 2.62 2.77
N VAL A 27 17.07 2.58 1.69
CA VAL A 27 16.23 3.71 1.29
C VAL A 27 14.78 3.42 1.66
N ASP A 28 14.30 4.15 2.65
CA ASP A 28 12.89 4.20 3.02
C ASP A 28 12.16 5.30 2.23
N GLU A 29 10.95 5.00 1.78
CA GLU A 29 10.01 5.95 1.22
C GLU A 29 8.80 6.05 2.17
N THR A 30 8.67 7.21 2.80
CA THR A 30 7.56 7.48 3.73
C THR A 30 6.49 8.31 3.03
N VAL A 31 5.26 7.82 3.07
CA VAL A 31 4.09 8.48 2.52
C VAL A 31 3.18 8.92 3.67
N THR A 32 2.60 10.11 3.58
CA THR A 32 1.68 10.62 4.60
C THR A 32 0.46 11.22 3.91
N GLU A 33 -0.47 10.36 3.52
CA GLU A 33 -1.74 10.75 2.96
C GLU A 33 -2.81 10.89 4.05
N GLY A 34 -3.56 11.99 4.00
CA GLY A 34 -4.77 12.17 4.82
C GLY A 34 -5.86 11.15 4.48
N LEU A 35 -6.98 11.22 5.21
CA LEU A 35 -8.15 10.40 4.91
C LEU A 35 -8.63 10.65 3.47
N PRO A 36 -9.00 9.59 2.73
CA PRO A 36 -9.43 9.76 1.35
C PRO A 36 -10.72 10.59 1.33
N SER A 37 -10.69 11.68 0.57
CA SER A 37 -11.81 12.61 0.43
C SER A 37 -12.06 12.83 -1.06
N THR A 38 -13.32 12.78 -1.47
CA THR A 38 -13.74 12.98 -2.88
C THR A 38 -13.92 14.44 -3.24
N VAL A 39 -13.72 15.35 -2.28
CA VAL A 39 -13.79 16.78 -2.51
C VAL A 39 -12.52 17.25 -3.23
N PRO A 40 -12.62 17.85 -4.43
CA PRO A 40 -11.48 18.50 -5.06
C PRO A 40 -10.92 19.54 -4.10
N ALA A 41 -9.63 19.45 -3.78
CA ALA A 41 -8.96 20.48 -3.01
C ALA A 41 -8.98 21.79 -3.83
N ALA A 42 -9.98 22.63 -3.61
CA ALA A 42 -10.04 23.95 -4.21
C ALA A 42 -8.81 24.76 -3.77
N PRO A 43 -8.12 25.46 -4.68
CA PRO A 43 -6.96 26.27 -4.32
C PRO A 43 -7.41 27.38 -3.37
N ARG A 44 -6.92 27.36 -2.13
CA ARG A 44 -7.27 28.34 -1.09
C ARG A 44 -6.45 29.61 -1.32
N PRO A 45 -7.03 30.80 -1.59
CA PRO A 45 -6.29 32.05 -1.51
C PRO A 45 -6.02 32.38 -0.04
N SER A 46 -4.80 32.80 0.28
CA SER A 46 -4.42 33.27 1.61
C SER A 46 -5.04 34.63 1.91
N HIS A 47 -6.03 34.70 2.81
CA HIS A 47 -6.41 35.94 3.49
C HIS A 47 -6.71 35.71 4.99
N ALA A 48 -6.33 36.72 5.78
CA ALA A 48 -6.25 36.78 7.25
C ALA A 48 -7.62 36.63 7.97
N PRO A 49 -7.65 36.39 9.30
CA PRO A 49 -8.83 35.85 9.97
C PRO A 49 -9.86 36.95 10.30
N SER A 50 -11.13 36.67 10.03
CA SER A 50 -12.26 37.33 10.71
C SER A 50 -12.99 36.29 11.54
N ALA A 51 -13.14 36.61 12.83
CA ALA A 51 -13.92 35.84 13.78
C ALA A 51 -15.39 35.83 13.35
N GLY A 52 -15.87 34.66 12.91
CA GLY A 52 -17.27 34.36 12.69
C GLY A 52 -17.55 33.00 13.29
N VAL A 53 -18.52 32.93 14.19
CA VAL A 53 -19.07 31.71 14.77
C VAL A 53 -19.67 30.84 13.68
N SER A 54 -18.84 29.97 13.10
CA SER A 54 -19.30 28.94 12.18
C SER A 54 -19.47 27.65 12.97
N THR A 55 -20.71 27.26 13.25
CA THR A 55 -21.02 25.87 13.56
C THR A 55 -20.64 25.07 12.32
N ALA A 56 -19.42 24.57 12.27
CA ALA A 56 -18.95 23.74 11.17
C ALA A 56 -19.84 22.49 11.14
N PRO A 57 -20.45 22.13 10.00
CA PRO A 57 -20.99 20.79 9.86
C PRO A 57 -19.82 19.83 10.06
N SER A 58 -19.97 18.87 10.97
CA SER A 58 -19.02 17.76 11.07
C SER A 58 -18.85 17.19 9.67
N PRO A 59 -17.62 17.12 9.09
CA PRO A 59 -17.45 16.46 7.81
C PRO A 59 -17.90 15.01 8.01
N SER A 60 -18.87 14.57 7.20
CA SER A 60 -19.27 13.17 7.14
C SER A 60 -18.08 12.40 6.54
N GLY A 61 -17.15 11.98 7.40
CA GLY A 61 -15.94 11.29 6.96
C GLY A 61 -16.24 9.92 6.34
N PRO A 62 -15.24 9.30 5.69
CA PRO A 62 -15.37 7.95 5.17
C PRO A 62 -15.86 6.97 6.24
N THR A 63 -16.76 6.06 5.85
CA THR A 63 -17.26 4.99 6.73
C THR A 63 -16.36 3.77 6.63
N THR A 64 -15.88 3.26 7.76
CA THR A 64 -15.12 1.99 7.79
C THR A 64 -16.05 0.81 7.58
N LEU A 65 -15.78 0.00 6.56
CA LEU A 65 -16.50 -1.24 6.25
C LEU A 65 -15.81 -2.47 6.86
N ALA A 66 -14.49 -2.46 6.87
CA ALA A 66 -13.67 -3.53 7.43
C ALA A 66 -12.31 -2.98 7.87
N GLN A 67 -11.64 -3.66 8.79
CA GLN A 67 -10.31 -3.27 9.25
C GLN A 67 -9.51 -4.46 9.74
N GLY A 68 -8.18 -4.31 9.74
CA GLY A 68 -7.24 -5.34 10.14
C GLY A 68 -5.91 -4.75 10.60
N THR A 69 -5.11 -5.58 11.27
CA THR A 69 -3.73 -5.25 11.64
C THR A 69 -2.80 -6.20 10.90
N PHE A 70 -1.67 -5.67 10.40
CA PHE A 70 -0.69 -6.51 9.73
C PHE A 70 -0.01 -7.46 10.72
N ILE A 71 0.12 -8.71 10.30
CA ILE A 71 1.13 -9.63 10.81
C ILE A 71 2.35 -9.64 9.88
N SER A 72 3.49 -9.99 10.43
CA SER A 72 4.72 -10.15 9.66
C SER A 72 4.71 -11.48 8.91
N HIS A 73 5.18 -11.46 7.66
CA HIS A 73 5.45 -12.65 6.86
C HIS A 73 6.94 -12.73 6.55
N GLU A 74 7.35 -12.62 5.28
CA GLU A 74 8.77 -12.71 4.93
C GLU A 74 9.59 -11.59 5.56
N HIS A 75 8.97 -10.43 5.74
CA HIS A 75 9.59 -9.26 6.34
C HIS A 75 8.81 -8.82 7.58
N THR A 76 9.51 -8.21 8.54
CA THR A 76 8.84 -7.52 9.64
C THR A 76 7.94 -6.44 9.06
N THR A 77 6.66 -6.52 9.40
CA THR A 77 5.62 -5.61 8.91
C THR A 77 4.69 -5.27 10.06
N THR A 78 4.40 -3.97 10.22
CA THR A 78 3.44 -3.44 11.20
C THR A 78 2.53 -2.40 10.55
N GLY A 79 1.50 -1.98 11.28
CA GLY A 79 0.49 -1.03 10.82
C GLY A 79 -0.89 -1.67 10.73
N ALA A 80 -1.87 -0.86 10.29
CA ALA A 80 -3.25 -1.27 10.13
C ALA A 80 -3.73 -1.05 8.70
N VAL A 81 -4.82 -1.74 8.36
CA VAL A 81 -5.55 -1.53 7.12
C VAL A 81 -7.01 -1.25 7.42
N LYS A 82 -7.61 -0.35 6.65
CA LYS A 82 -9.03 -0.03 6.67
C LYS A 82 -9.58 -0.08 5.27
N LEU A 83 -10.70 -0.77 5.10
CA LEU A 83 -11.52 -0.68 3.91
C LEU A 83 -12.62 0.35 4.17
N LEU A 84 -12.63 1.41 3.37
CA LEU A 84 -13.46 2.58 3.57
C LEU A 84 -14.48 2.71 2.42
N ARG A 85 -15.69 3.16 2.75
CA ARG A 85 -16.64 3.73 1.80
C ARG A 85 -16.60 5.25 1.90
N LEU A 86 -16.42 5.90 0.76
CA LEU A 86 -16.37 7.36 0.64
C LEU A 86 -17.78 7.91 0.42
N GLU A 87 -17.93 9.24 0.54
CA GLU A 87 -19.22 9.92 0.41
C GLU A 87 -19.88 9.75 -0.96
N ASP A 88 -19.09 9.59 -2.02
CA ASP A 88 -19.58 9.36 -3.38
C ASP A 88 -19.94 7.88 -3.66
N GLY A 89 -19.83 7.02 -2.65
CA GLY A 89 -20.09 5.58 -2.74
C GLY A 89 -18.91 4.75 -3.26
N THR A 90 -17.79 5.38 -3.64
CA THR A 90 -16.57 4.65 -4.00
C THR A 90 -15.94 4.01 -2.77
N HIS A 91 -15.08 3.02 -3.00
CA HIS A 91 -14.34 2.34 -1.95
C HIS A 91 -12.85 2.62 -2.05
N ALA A 92 -12.19 2.74 -0.91
CA ALA A 92 -10.73 2.84 -0.84
C ALA A 92 -10.18 1.94 0.25
N LEU A 93 -9.02 1.34 -0.01
CA LEU A 93 -8.19 0.70 0.98
C LEU A 93 -7.20 1.72 1.52
N ARG A 94 -7.16 1.88 2.84
CA ARG A 94 -6.20 2.74 3.52
C ARG A 94 -5.25 1.90 4.34
N LEU A 95 -3.95 2.10 4.13
CA LEU A 95 -2.90 1.62 5.01
C LEU A 95 -2.58 2.73 6.02
N GLU A 96 -2.47 2.39 7.30
CA GLU A 96 -2.19 3.33 8.38
C GLU A 96 -0.97 2.88 9.18
N GLY A 97 -0.01 3.80 9.36
CA GLY A 97 1.22 3.56 10.09
C GLY A 97 1.97 2.34 9.58
N LEU A 98 1.97 2.10 8.26
CA LEU A 98 2.72 0.99 7.68
C LEU A 98 4.20 1.16 8.06
N ASP A 99 4.84 0.07 8.46
CA ASP A 99 6.29 -0.02 8.51
C ASP A 99 6.69 -1.42 8.07
N THR A 100 7.37 -1.51 6.92
CA THR A 100 7.90 -2.75 6.35
C THR A 100 9.21 -2.49 5.62
N SER A 101 9.91 -3.57 5.25
CA SER A 101 11.10 -3.48 4.41
C SER A 101 10.75 -3.08 2.97
N ASN A 102 11.69 -2.43 2.28
CA ASN A 102 11.54 -2.15 0.86
C ASN A 102 11.76 -3.44 0.02
N GLY A 103 11.17 -3.48 -1.17
CA GLY A 103 11.22 -4.63 -2.06
C GLY A 103 11.23 -4.23 -3.53
N PRO A 104 11.63 -5.15 -4.42
CA PRO A 104 11.84 -4.86 -5.84
C PRO A 104 10.55 -4.57 -6.63
N ASP A 105 9.43 -5.19 -6.27
CA ASP A 105 8.10 -4.90 -6.84
C ASP A 105 6.99 -5.15 -5.81
N LEU A 106 6.95 -4.33 -4.77
CA LEU A 106 5.89 -4.40 -3.76
C LEU A 106 4.58 -3.83 -4.28
N ARG A 107 3.49 -4.52 -4.00
CA ARG A 107 2.13 -4.21 -4.41
C ARG A 107 1.16 -4.38 -3.25
N VAL A 108 0.05 -3.67 -3.32
CA VAL A 108 -1.04 -3.84 -2.36
C VAL A 108 -2.10 -4.70 -3.02
N TRP A 109 -2.32 -5.89 -2.45
CA TRP A 109 -3.30 -6.85 -2.94
C TRP A 109 -4.46 -6.97 -1.96
N LEU A 110 -5.67 -7.01 -2.50
CA LEU A 110 -6.88 -7.39 -1.79
C LEU A 110 -7.25 -8.81 -2.26
N THR A 111 -7.48 -9.73 -1.34
CA THR A 111 -7.50 -11.19 -1.62
C THR A 111 -8.52 -11.93 -0.75
N ASP A 112 -8.99 -13.09 -1.23
CA ASP A 112 -9.89 -13.99 -0.51
C ASP A 112 -9.16 -15.04 0.37
N ALA A 113 -7.83 -15.07 0.27
CA ALA A 113 -7.02 -16.04 1.00
C ALA A 113 -6.97 -15.74 2.51
N PRO A 114 -7.04 -16.76 3.38
CA PRO A 114 -6.91 -16.57 4.82
C PRO A 114 -5.48 -16.18 5.20
N VAL A 115 -5.36 -15.26 6.15
CA VAL A 115 -4.07 -14.89 6.75
C VAL A 115 -3.59 -16.01 7.67
N LYS A 116 -2.37 -16.51 7.45
CA LYS A 116 -1.77 -17.61 8.22
C LYS A 116 -0.42 -17.17 8.76
N GLU A 117 -0.19 -17.35 10.05
CA GLU A 117 1.12 -17.06 10.63
C GLU A 117 2.21 -18.00 10.11
N GLY A 118 3.44 -17.47 10.06
CA GLY A 118 4.63 -18.22 9.66
C GLY A 118 4.72 -18.49 8.15
N LYS A 119 5.73 -19.27 7.76
CA LYS A 119 6.08 -19.50 6.34
C LYS A 119 4.96 -20.10 5.49
N ALA A 120 4.02 -20.80 6.12
CA ALA A 120 2.88 -21.40 5.44
C ALA A 120 1.89 -20.36 4.86
N GLY A 121 1.94 -19.10 5.32
CA GLY A 121 1.12 -18.01 4.79
C GLY A 121 1.81 -17.13 3.76
N TRP A 122 3.09 -17.34 3.46
CA TRP A 122 3.85 -16.38 2.66
C TRP A 122 3.41 -16.33 1.19
N GLY A 123 3.04 -17.47 0.60
CA GLY A 123 2.72 -17.59 -0.82
C GLY A 123 1.33 -18.15 -1.08
N VAL A 124 0.32 -17.72 -0.32
CA VAL A 124 -1.07 -18.22 -0.48
C VAL A 124 -2.01 -17.22 -1.14
N PHE A 125 -1.55 -15.99 -1.40
CA PHE A 125 -2.42 -14.88 -1.77
C PHE A 125 -2.71 -14.81 -3.28
N ASP A 126 -2.00 -15.61 -4.08
CA ASP A 126 -2.17 -15.86 -5.51
C ASP A 126 -2.91 -17.17 -5.82
N ASP A 127 -3.24 -17.98 -4.81
CA ASP A 127 -3.95 -19.27 -4.96
C ASP A 127 -5.46 -19.11 -5.27
N GLY A 128 -6.00 -17.90 -5.11
CA GLY A 128 -7.43 -17.62 -5.15
C GLY A 128 -7.78 -16.33 -5.89
N LYS A 129 -8.87 -15.67 -5.48
CA LYS A 129 -9.24 -14.37 -6.05
C LYS A 129 -8.38 -13.29 -5.40
N TYR A 130 -7.72 -12.50 -6.23
CA TYR A 130 -7.02 -11.31 -5.79
C TYR A 130 -7.19 -10.18 -6.80
N VAL A 131 -7.03 -8.96 -6.31
CA VAL A 131 -6.93 -7.75 -7.13
C VAL A 131 -5.72 -6.94 -6.64
N SER A 132 -4.83 -6.59 -7.57
CA SER A 132 -3.74 -5.67 -7.28
C SER A 132 -4.27 -4.23 -7.37
N LEU A 133 -4.20 -3.50 -6.26
CA LEU A 133 -4.58 -2.08 -6.19
C LEU A 133 -3.45 -1.14 -6.67
N GLY A 134 -2.33 -1.71 -7.11
CA GLY A 134 -1.16 -1.00 -7.62
C GLY A 134 0.11 -1.27 -6.82
N LYS A 135 1.18 -0.57 -7.22
CA LYS A 135 2.47 -0.60 -6.51
C LYS A 135 2.34 0.06 -5.14
N LEU A 136 3.05 -0.47 -4.17
CA LEU A 136 3.19 0.16 -2.86
C LEU A 136 3.90 1.51 -3.04
N LYS A 137 3.25 2.60 -2.65
CA LYS A 137 3.78 3.96 -2.86
C LYS A 137 4.97 4.25 -1.95
N GLY A 138 4.96 3.73 -0.72
CA GLY A 138 6.08 3.79 0.21
C GLY A 138 6.04 2.62 1.20
N ASN A 139 7.21 2.18 1.66
CA ASN A 139 7.31 1.12 2.66
C ASN A 139 6.98 1.60 4.09
N LYS A 140 6.75 2.92 4.26
CA LYS A 140 6.35 3.53 5.53
C LYS A 140 5.19 4.51 5.41
N GLY A 141 4.39 4.60 6.46
CA GLY A 141 3.39 5.65 6.68
C GLY A 141 1.97 5.34 6.20
N ASP A 142 1.22 6.39 5.87
CA ASP A 142 -0.23 6.37 5.61
C ASP A 142 -0.53 6.55 4.12
N GLN A 143 -1.32 5.66 3.54
CA GLN A 143 -1.48 5.58 2.08
C GLN A 143 -2.88 5.09 1.70
N ASN A 144 -3.47 5.65 0.64
CA ASN A 144 -4.79 5.25 0.16
C ASN A 144 -4.72 4.67 -1.25
N TYR A 145 -5.58 3.67 -1.51
CA TYR A 145 -5.72 2.98 -2.79
C TYR A 145 -7.20 2.90 -3.14
N VAL A 146 -7.60 3.52 -4.25
CA VAL A 146 -8.99 3.44 -4.72
C VAL A 146 -9.25 2.04 -5.29
N LEU A 147 -10.37 1.44 -4.90
CA LEU A 147 -10.78 0.16 -5.45
C LEU A 147 -11.45 0.37 -6.81
N PRO A 148 -11.18 -0.50 -7.81
CA PRO A 148 -11.96 -0.55 -9.03
C PRO A 148 -13.45 -0.76 -8.73
N ALA A 149 -14.33 -0.14 -9.52
CA ALA A 149 -15.77 -0.13 -9.28
C ALA A 149 -16.43 -1.52 -9.42
N ASP A 150 -15.78 -2.43 -10.13
CA ASP A 150 -16.20 -3.82 -10.37
C ASP A 150 -15.80 -4.80 -9.26
N VAL A 151 -15.04 -4.34 -8.24
CA VAL A 151 -14.62 -5.19 -7.11
C VAL A 151 -15.79 -5.44 -6.15
N ASP A 152 -16.17 -6.71 -6.02
CA ASP A 152 -17.12 -7.18 -5.00
C ASP A 152 -16.45 -7.26 -3.63
N VAL A 153 -16.44 -6.12 -2.92
CA VAL A 153 -15.81 -5.96 -1.59
C VAL A 153 -16.06 -7.13 -0.62
N PRO A 154 -17.31 -7.62 -0.44
CA PRO A 154 -17.60 -8.76 0.42
C PRO A 154 -16.82 -10.04 0.12
N ALA A 155 -16.40 -10.27 -1.13
CA ALA A 155 -15.70 -11.48 -1.56
C ALA A 155 -14.24 -11.54 -1.07
N TYR A 156 -13.69 -10.42 -0.59
CA TYR A 156 -12.31 -10.32 -0.14
C TYR A 156 -12.24 -10.21 1.39
N THR A 157 -11.28 -10.93 1.97
CA THR A 157 -11.17 -11.17 3.41
C THR A 157 -9.81 -10.77 3.98
N SER A 158 -8.83 -10.48 3.13
CA SER A 158 -7.50 -10.10 3.57
C SER A 158 -6.80 -9.14 2.61
N VAL A 159 -5.74 -8.54 3.12
CA VAL A 159 -4.82 -7.67 2.37
C VAL A 159 -3.41 -8.21 2.52
N SER A 160 -2.65 -8.20 1.43
CA SER A 160 -1.24 -8.58 1.43
C SER A 160 -0.40 -7.45 0.84
N ILE A 161 0.72 -7.15 1.49
CA ILE A 161 1.83 -6.43 0.87
C ILE A 161 2.64 -7.48 0.10
N TRP A 162 2.33 -7.63 -1.18
CA TRP A 162 2.85 -8.70 -2.03
C TRP A 162 4.06 -8.24 -2.83
N CYS A 163 5.10 -9.07 -2.87
CA CYS A 163 6.23 -8.89 -3.76
C CYS A 163 6.03 -9.70 -5.04
N ASP A 164 5.58 -9.03 -6.11
CA ASP A 164 5.23 -9.66 -7.40
C ASP A 164 6.42 -10.37 -8.06
N ARG A 165 7.64 -9.90 -7.77
CA ARG A 165 8.86 -10.52 -8.34
C ARG A 165 9.20 -11.87 -7.73
N PHE A 166 8.82 -12.09 -6.48
CA PHE A 166 9.27 -13.22 -5.68
C PHE A 166 8.13 -14.12 -5.21
N ASP A 167 6.88 -13.77 -5.54
CA ASP A 167 5.67 -14.51 -5.20
C ASP A 167 5.53 -14.78 -3.69
N VAL A 168 5.74 -13.72 -2.91
CA VAL A 168 5.80 -13.76 -1.44
C VAL A 168 5.17 -12.52 -0.83
N SER A 169 4.50 -12.74 0.30
CA SER A 169 3.93 -11.70 1.14
C SER A 169 4.97 -11.21 2.15
N PHE A 170 5.13 -9.88 2.23
CA PHE A 170 5.94 -9.22 3.25
C PHE A 170 5.16 -9.10 4.56
N GLY A 171 3.86 -8.85 4.48
CA GLY A 171 2.94 -8.87 5.60
C GLY A 171 1.51 -8.92 5.11
N ALA A 172 0.62 -9.43 5.95
CA ALA A 172 -0.79 -9.56 5.61
C ALA A 172 -1.69 -9.19 6.78
N ALA A 173 -2.90 -8.72 6.48
CA ALA A 173 -3.89 -8.33 7.46
C ALA A 173 -5.24 -8.94 7.10
N GLU A 174 -5.86 -9.59 8.08
CA GLU A 174 -7.24 -10.07 7.96
C GLU A 174 -8.20 -8.90 8.11
N LEU A 175 -9.20 -8.81 7.24
CA LEU A 175 -10.22 -7.77 7.26
C LEU A 175 -11.44 -8.24 8.06
N VAL A 176 -11.55 -7.74 9.29
CA VAL A 176 -12.71 -7.92 10.15
C VAL A 176 -13.75 -6.86 9.82
N ARG A 177 -14.99 -7.29 9.54
CA ARG A 177 -16.10 -6.40 9.20
C ARG A 177 -16.52 -5.56 10.42
N ALA A 178 -16.84 -4.30 10.15
CA ALA A 178 -17.37 -3.36 11.15
C ALA A 178 -18.84 -3.65 11.50
#